data_AF-H0E9G7-F1
#
_entry.id   AF-H0E9G7-F1
#
_cell.length_a   1.000
_cell.length_b   1.000
_cell.length_c   1.000
_cell.angle_alpha   90.00
_cell.angle_beta   90.00
_cell.angle_gamma   90.00
#
_symmetry.space_group_name_H-M   'P 1'
#
loop_
_entity.id
_entity.type
_entity.pdbx_description
1 polymer ?
#
loop_
_entity_poly.entity_id
_entity_poly.type
_entity_poly.pdbx_seq_one_letter_code
_entity_poly.pdbx_strand_id
1 'polypeptide(L)'
;MAVPNRSDASPRQPRSPTAPRHGAPPATRRPRPVPLPLVAIVVVAIALLLGFMGRSANNGAFHGSWEFSRLGGPWLVGAFVAGIVGGWRRGPGGLALGIAGGAIAIAVGSLSYYGIYIFFEDGSAPRRAARLGVGWAMAGLVVGGALGLLGATFATRAGGRGRVWMQGAALGTLGGLLMGESIALLWVWDQHDLRVMATLEGLGGAALVAFAAVGRSWRWIVAALIAAAATATVAPIVTTMVREALRRIGWAGA
;
A
#
# COMPACT_ATOMS: atom_id res chain seq x y z
N MET A 1 46.43 -46.58 -70.52
CA MET A 1 45.71 -45.32 -70.78
C MET A 1 45.58 -44.59 -69.45
N ALA A 2 46.35 -43.52 -69.28
CA ALA A 2 46.40 -42.74 -68.05
C ALA A 2 45.40 -41.58 -68.14
N VAL A 3 44.54 -41.43 -67.12
CA VAL A 3 43.60 -40.32 -67.00
C VAL A 3 44.26 -39.22 -66.17
N PRO A 4 44.38 -37.98 -66.67
CA PRO A 4 45.02 -36.90 -65.94
C PRO A 4 44.09 -36.21 -64.93
N ASN A 5 44.71 -36.02 -63.77
CA ASN A 5 44.40 -35.17 -62.63
C ASN A 5 43.81 -33.79 -63.01
N ARG A 6 42.62 -33.45 -62.48
CA ARG A 6 42.12 -32.07 -62.41
C ARG A 6 41.98 -31.64 -60.96
N SER A 7 42.96 -30.83 -60.59
CA SER A 7 43.17 -30.02 -59.41
C SER A 7 41.97 -29.14 -59.01
N ASP A 8 41.65 -29.22 -57.71
CA ASP A 8 41.44 -28.11 -56.77
C ASP A 8 40.68 -26.87 -57.28
N ALA A 9 39.35 -26.96 -57.23
CA ALA A 9 38.49 -25.78 -57.13
C ALA A 9 38.24 -25.46 -55.65
N SER A 10 39.13 -24.69 -55.04
CA SER A 10 38.86 -24.04 -53.76
C SER A 10 37.66 -23.10 -53.89
N PRO A 11 36.59 -23.24 -53.09
CA PRO A 11 35.49 -22.29 -53.12
C PRO A 11 35.98 -20.95 -52.59
N ARG A 12 35.88 -19.91 -53.43
CA ARG A 12 36.07 -18.51 -53.02
C ARG A 12 35.09 -18.20 -51.90
N GLN A 13 35.62 -18.01 -50.68
CA GLN A 13 34.85 -17.47 -49.56
C GLN A 13 34.29 -16.10 -49.97
N PRO A 14 32.96 -15.88 -49.86
CA PRO A 14 32.40 -14.56 -49.97
C PRO A 14 32.90 -13.73 -48.79
N ARG A 15 33.71 -12.71 -49.07
CA ARG A 15 33.97 -11.60 -48.13
C ARG A 15 32.63 -10.96 -47.80
N SER A 16 32.03 -11.36 -46.68
CA SER A 16 30.90 -10.65 -46.11
C SER A 16 31.42 -9.38 -45.43
N PRO A 17 30.93 -8.20 -45.82
CA PRO A 17 31.34 -6.94 -45.25
C PRO A 17 30.70 -6.70 -43.88
N THR A 18 31.31 -5.78 -43.14
CA THR A 18 30.84 -5.13 -41.91
C THR A 18 30.95 -5.92 -40.60
N ALA A 19 32.02 -5.60 -39.87
CA ALA A 19 32.06 -5.65 -38.42
C ALA A 19 30.77 -5.04 -37.82
N PRO A 20 30.24 -5.58 -36.71
CA PRO A 20 29.14 -4.96 -36.01
C PRO A 20 29.57 -3.54 -35.62
N ARG A 21 28.95 -2.53 -36.24
CA ARG A 21 28.97 -1.15 -35.75
C ARG A 21 28.67 -1.24 -34.26
N HIS A 22 29.60 -0.80 -33.42
CA HIS A 22 29.33 -0.54 -32.01
C HIS A 22 28.04 0.27 -31.93
N GLY A 23 26.95 -0.40 -31.54
CA GLY A 23 25.67 0.23 -31.37
C GLY A 23 25.87 1.37 -30.39
N ALA A 24 25.50 2.58 -30.82
CA ALA A 24 25.50 3.74 -29.96
C ALA A 24 24.84 3.34 -28.62
N PRO A 25 25.43 3.72 -27.47
CA PRO A 25 24.87 3.37 -26.17
C PRO A 25 23.39 3.75 -26.17
N PRO A 26 22.49 2.85 -25.73
CA PRO A 26 21.06 3.09 -25.77
C PRO A 26 20.79 4.44 -25.11
N ALA A 27 20.07 5.32 -25.82
CA ALA A 27 19.74 6.64 -25.33
C ALA A 27 19.27 6.54 -23.87
N THR A 28 20.06 7.09 -22.95
CA THR A 28 19.72 7.16 -21.54
C THR A 28 18.46 7.99 -21.45
N ARG A 29 17.29 7.34 -21.46
CA ARG A 29 15.99 7.99 -21.29
C ARG A 29 16.08 8.75 -19.98
N ARG A 30 16.23 10.09 -20.09
CA ARG A 30 16.25 10.96 -18.93
C ARG A 30 15.02 10.62 -18.09
N PRO A 31 15.17 10.40 -16.77
CA PRO A 31 14.02 10.20 -15.90
C PRO A 31 13.15 11.46 -16.05
N ARG A 32 11.91 11.29 -16.54
CA ARG A 32 10.93 12.39 -16.58
C ARG A 32 10.88 13.04 -15.20
N PRO A 33 10.72 14.35 -15.03
CA PRO A 33 10.60 14.96 -13.69
C PRO A 33 9.36 14.43 -12.97
N VAL A 34 9.46 14.23 -11.66
CA VAL A 34 8.37 13.74 -10.80
C VAL A 34 7.22 14.74 -10.87
N PRO A 35 5.96 14.33 -11.15
CA PRO A 35 4.82 15.20 -10.93
C PRO A 35 4.53 15.23 -9.42
N LEU A 36 5.51 15.73 -8.65
CA LEU A 36 5.40 16.08 -7.23
C LEU A 36 4.05 16.74 -6.89
N PRO A 37 3.52 17.68 -7.71
CA PRO A 37 2.20 18.25 -7.45
C PRO A 37 1.08 17.22 -7.48
N LEU A 38 1.08 16.24 -8.40
CA LEU A 38 0.02 15.22 -8.46
C LEU A 38 0.07 14.29 -7.25
N VAL A 39 1.27 13.85 -6.85
CA VAL A 39 1.44 13.01 -5.65
C VAL A 39 0.95 13.77 -4.41
N ALA A 40 1.35 15.03 -4.27
CA ALA A 40 0.93 15.88 -3.16
C ALA A 40 -0.60 16.08 -3.16
N ILE A 41 -1.21 16.38 -4.31
CA ILE A 41 -2.67 16.56 -4.43
C ILE A 41 -3.41 15.29 -4.02
N VAL A 42 -3.00 14.11 -4.51
CA VAL A 42 -3.68 12.85 -4.19
C VAL A 42 -3.53 12.51 -2.71
N VAL A 43 -2.33 12.65 -2.15
CA VAL A 43 -2.07 12.40 -0.72
C VAL A 43 -2.89 13.34 0.16
N VAL A 44 -2.90 14.63 -0.16
CA VAL A 44 -3.66 15.64 0.59
C VAL A 44 -5.16 15.41 0.44
N ALA A 45 -5.67 15.13 -0.77
CA ALA A 45 -7.07 14.86 -1.01
C ALA A 45 -7.56 13.64 -0.22
N ILE A 46 -6.81 12.53 -0.25
CA ILE A 46 -7.13 11.32 0.53
C ILE A 46 -7.10 11.64 2.02
N ALA A 47 -6.07 12.33 2.52
CA ALA A 47 -5.96 12.68 3.93
C ALA A 47 -7.10 13.59 4.42
N LEU A 48 -7.49 14.58 3.62
CA LEU A 48 -8.61 15.48 3.92
C LEU A 48 -9.95 14.74 3.89
N LEU A 49 -10.17 13.87 2.91
CA LEU A 49 -11.37 13.01 2.85
C LEU A 49 -11.47 12.11 4.09
N LEU A 50 -10.38 11.43 4.47
CA LEU A 50 -10.34 10.57 5.66
C LEU A 50 -10.60 11.37 6.95
N GLY A 51 -9.97 12.54 7.10
CA GLY A 51 -10.18 13.42 8.25
C GLY A 51 -11.61 13.97 8.33
N PHE A 52 -12.18 14.39 7.19
CA PHE A 52 -13.55 14.89 7.11
C PHE A 52 -14.59 13.80 7.37
N MET A 53 -14.38 12.59 6.83
CA MET A 53 -15.22 11.44 7.11
C MET A 53 -15.18 11.10 8.61
N GLY A 54 -13.98 11.02 9.21
CA GLY A 54 -13.83 10.69 10.62
C GLY A 54 -14.51 11.68 11.56
N ARG A 55 -14.51 12.97 11.21
CA ARG A 55 -15.31 13.99 11.89
C ARG A 55 -16.80 13.76 11.75
N SER A 56 -17.26 13.61 10.50
CA SER A 56 -18.69 13.53 10.18
C SER A 56 -19.34 12.31 10.84
N ALA A 57 -18.56 11.23 11.02
CA ALA A 57 -18.92 10.05 11.80
C ALA A 57 -19.26 10.35 13.27
N ASN A 58 -18.67 11.39 13.86
CA ASN A 58 -18.89 11.72 15.27
C ASN A 58 -20.07 12.70 15.49
N ASN A 59 -20.60 13.33 14.43
CA ASN A 59 -21.56 14.44 14.55
C ASN A 59 -22.81 14.32 13.63
N GLY A 60 -23.00 13.22 12.89
CA GLY A 60 -24.02 13.12 11.82
C GLY A 60 -25.31 12.34 12.14
N ALA A 61 -26.40 12.66 11.42
CA ALA A 61 -27.73 12.04 11.52
C ALA A 61 -27.85 10.62 10.91
N PHE A 62 -26.80 10.12 10.26
CA PHE A 62 -26.74 8.77 9.69
C PHE A 62 -25.84 7.89 10.55
N HIS A 63 -26.41 7.25 11.57
CA HIS A 63 -25.66 6.44 12.56
C HIS A 63 -25.07 5.14 11.97
N GLY A 64 -25.48 4.70 10.77
CA GLY A 64 -25.22 3.34 10.29
C GLY A 64 -24.31 3.16 9.07
N SER A 65 -23.81 4.21 8.40
CA SER A 65 -23.00 4.05 7.17
C SER A 65 -21.66 4.80 7.15
N TRP A 66 -21.38 5.64 8.16
CA TRP A 66 -20.22 6.54 8.18
C TRP A 66 -19.25 6.31 9.35
N GLU A 67 -19.49 5.29 10.18
CA GLU A 67 -18.50 4.76 11.14
C GLU A 67 -17.28 4.12 10.45
N PHE A 68 -17.34 3.96 9.13
CA PHE A 68 -16.28 3.44 8.26
C PHE A 68 -14.95 4.20 8.42
N SER A 69 -14.97 5.50 8.71
CA SER A 69 -13.74 6.28 8.96
C SER A 69 -13.12 6.07 10.34
N ARG A 70 -13.84 5.41 11.27
CA ARG A 70 -13.26 4.90 12.53
C ARG A 70 -12.57 3.55 12.32
N LEU A 71 -12.94 2.81 11.27
CA LEU A 71 -12.22 1.62 10.85
C LEU A 71 -10.86 2.06 10.31
N GLY A 72 -9.81 1.35 10.68
CA GLY A 72 -8.47 1.51 10.12
C GLY A 72 -8.43 1.19 8.63
N GLY A 73 -9.29 0.31 8.12
CA GLY A 73 -9.29 -0.14 6.73
C GLY A 73 -9.16 0.96 5.66
N PRO A 74 -10.01 2.00 5.64
CA PRO A 74 -9.88 3.12 4.70
C PRO A 74 -8.54 3.84 4.78
N TRP A 75 -7.98 3.97 5.98
CA TRP A 75 -6.67 4.57 6.20
C TRP A 75 -5.57 3.69 5.61
N LEU A 76 -5.67 2.37 5.84
CA LEU A 76 -4.73 1.40 5.28
C LEU A 76 -4.73 1.45 3.75
N VAL A 77 -5.93 1.45 3.15
CA VAL A 77 -6.11 1.57 1.70
C VAL A 77 -5.57 2.90 1.19
N GLY A 78 -5.89 4.02 1.85
CA GLY A 78 -5.41 5.35 1.47
C GLY A 78 -3.88 5.46 1.46
N ALA A 79 -3.21 4.95 2.51
CA ALA A 79 -1.76 4.92 2.58
C ALA A 79 -1.13 4.02 1.52
N PHE A 80 -1.74 2.86 1.24
CA PHE A 80 -1.32 1.98 0.17
C PHE A 80 -1.44 2.65 -1.20
N VAL A 81 -2.56 3.32 -1.49
CA VAL A 81 -2.79 4.05 -2.75
C VAL A 81 -1.79 5.19 -2.90
N ALA A 82 -1.54 5.96 -1.82
CA ALA A 82 -0.47 6.96 -1.82
C ALA A 82 0.90 6.34 -2.14
N GLY A 83 1.16 5.14 -1.61
CA GLY A 83 2.30 4.30 -1.96
C GLY A 83 2.38 3.94 -3.44
N ILE A 84 1.27 3.49 -4.04
CA ILE A 84 1.19 3.18 -5.48
C ILE A 84 1.57 4.41 -6.31
N VAL A 85 1.00 5.57 -5.95
CA VAL A 85 1.23 6.83 -6.67
C VAL A 85 2.69 7.25 -6.57
N GLY A 86 3.31 7.16 -5.39
CA GLY A 86 4.74 7.43 -5.20
C GLY A 86 5.66 6.42 -5.91
N GLY A 87 5.31 5.14 -5.86
CA GLY A 87 6.04 4.02 -6.45
C GLY A 87 5.78 3.77 -7.94
N TRP A 88 4.98 4.62 -8.60
CA TRP A 88 4.74 4.53 -10.04
C TRP A 88 6.05 4.69 -10.85
N ARG A 89 7.08 5.26 -10.23
CA ARG A 89 8.43 5.38 -10.78
C ARG A 89 9.29 4.18 -10.45
N ARG A 90 10.15 3.79 -11.41
CA ARG A 90 11.14 2.74 -11.20
C ARG A 90 12.31 3.26 -10.36
N GLY A 91 12.76 2.46 -9.40
CA GLY A 91 14.00 2.69 -8.65
C GLY A 91 13.79 3.15 -7.21
N PRO A 92 14.88 3.37 -6.45
CA PRO A 92 14.85 3.65 -5.02
C PRO A 92 14.09 4.94 -4.68
N GLY A 93 14.12 5.95 -5.55
CA GLY A 93 13.37 7.18 -5.36
C GLY A 93 11.84 7.00 -5.38
N GLY A 94 11.32 6.03 -6.16
CA GLY A 94 9.89 5.72 -6.15
C GLY A 94 9.45 5.03 -4.86
N LEU A 95 10.29 4.18 -4.30
CA LEU A 95 10.04 3.53 -3.00
C LEU A 95 10.05 4.56 -1.85
N ALA A 96 11.04 5.45 -1.83
CA ALA A 96 11.12 6.52 -0.84
C ALA A 96 9.90 7.45 -0.91
N LEU A 97 9.46 7.84 -2.12
CA LEU A 97 8.25 8.63 -2.32
C LEU A 97 6.98 7.89 -1.89
N GLY A 98 6.92 6.57 -2.11
CA GLY A 98 5.81 5.75 -1.64
C GLY A 98 5.72 5.69 -0.13
N ILE A 99 6.85 5.45 0.55
CA ILE A 99 6.96 5.48 2.02
C ILE A 99 6.50 6.84 2.55
N ALA A 100 7.07 7.92 2.01
CA ALA A 100 6.71 9.27 2.44
C ALA A 100 5.23 9.58 2.17
N GLY A 101 4.70 9.20 1.00
CA GLY A 101 3.30 9.41 0.65
C GLY A 101 2.34 8.71 1.60
N GLY A 102 2.60 7.44 1.92
CA GLY A 102 1.78 6.70 2.88
C GLY A 102 1.87 7.25 4.31
N ALA A 103 3.09 7.61 4.76
CA ALA A 103 3.31 8.21 6.08
C ALA A 103 2.58 9.56 6.21
N ILE A 104 2.70 10.43 5.20
CA ILE A 104 2.03 11.74 5.17
C ILE A 104 0.51 11.56 5.13
N ALA A 105 -0.02 10.61 4.34
CA ALA A 105 -1.45 10.37 4.25
C ALA A 105 -2.06 10.07 5.63
N ILE A 106 -1.43 9.18 6.41
CA ILE A 106 -1.90 8.85 7.76
C ILE A 106 -1.66 10.01 8.74
N ALA A 107 -0.49 10.64 8.71
CA ALA A 107 -0.15 11.72 9.65
C ALA A 107 -1.08 12.93 9.47
N VAL A 108 -1.28 13.37 8.22
CA VAL A 108 -2.18 14.49 7.90
C VAL A 108 -3.61 14.11 8.20
N GLY A 109 -4.08 12.92 7.82
CA GLY A 109 -5.46 12.54 8.13
C GLY A 109 -5.71 12.42 9.65
N SER A 110 -4.72 11.92 10.41
CA SER A 110 -4.79 11.86 11.89
C SER A 110 -4.84 13.25 12.49
N LEU A 111 -3.99 14.17 12.02
CA LEU A 111 -4.02 15.57 12.42
C LEU A 111 -5.32 16.26 12.04
N SER A 112 -5.88 15.96 10.85
CA SER A 112 -7.18 16.46 10.44
C SER A 112 -8.26 15.94 11.37
N TYR A 113 -8.28 14.64 11.69
CA TYR A 113 -9.25 14.03 12.61
C TYR A 113 -9.24 14.68 14.01
N TYR A 114 -8.07 14.79 14.63
CA TYR A 114 -7.94 15.34 15.99
C TYR A 114 -7.94 16.88 16.04
N GLY A 115 -7.42 17.54 15.02
CA GLY A 115 -7.41 19.01 14.93
C GLY A 115 -8.82 19.56 14.75
N ILE A 116 -9.64 18.88 13.96
CA ILE A 116 -11.06 19.17 13.81
C ILE A 116 -11.81 19.14 15.15
N TYR A 117 -11.47 18.21 16.05
CA TYR A 117 -12.03 18.13 17.40
C TYR A 117 -11.74 19.40 18.20
N ILE A 118 -10.50 19.90 18.13
CA ILE A 118 -10.06 21.10 18.87
C ILE A 118 -10.81 22.36 18.42
N PHE A 119 -11.14 22.49 17.13
CA PHE A 119 -11.77 23.71 16.60
C PHE A 119 -13.29 23.74 16.75
N PHE A 120 -13.94 22.63 17.11
CA PHE A 120 -15.40 22.53 17.03
C PHE A 120 -16.10 21.80 18.17
N GLU A 121 -15.38 21.17 19.09
CA GLU A 121 -15.96 20.75 20.37
C GLU A 121 -15.50 21.70 21.48
N ASP A 122 -16.46 22.42 22.06
CA ASP A 122 -16.23 23.31 23.19
C ASP A 122 -15.81 22.52 24.44
N GLY A 123 -14.57 22.74 24.91
CA GLY A 123 -14.20 22.51 26.31
C GLY A 123 -13.46 21.21 26.65
N SER A 124 -13.20 20.29 25.72
CA SER A 124 -12.34 19.13 26.02
C SER A 124 -10.85 19.46 25.78
N ALA A 125 -10.03 19.28 26.81
CA ALA A 125 -8.70 19.91 26.95
C ALA A 125 -7.81 19.77 25.69
N PRO A 126 -7.36 20.87 25.05
CA PRO A 126 -6.49 20.84 23.86
C PRO A 126 -5.18 20.07 24.10
N ARG A 127 -4.76 19.96 25.36
CA ARG A 127 -3.62 19.15 25.80
C ARG A 127 -3.84 17.64 25.60
N ARG A 128 -5.06 17.13 25.81
CA ARG A 128 -5.40 15.72 25.60
C ARG A 128 -5.48 15.41 24.11
N ALA A 129 -6.15 16.28 23.33
CA ALA A 129 -6.23 16.14 21.88
C ALA A 129 -4.84 16.22 21.21
N ALA A 130 -3.95 17.12 21.66
CA ALA A 130 -2.58 17.20 21.17
C ALA A 130 -1.77 15.94 21.48
N ARG A 131 -1.87 15.38 22.70
CA ARG A 131 -1.17 14.14 23.06
C ARG A 131 -1.66 12.93 22.26
N LEU A 132 -2.98 12.80 22.10
CA LEU A 132 -3.58 11.74 21.28
C LEU A 132 -3.20 11.90 19.81
N GLY A 133 -3.30 13.13 19.29
CA GLY A 133 -2.95 13.45 17.91
C GLY A 133 -1.49 13.17 17.59
N VAL A 134 -0.55 13.56 18.47
CA VAL A 134 0.88 13.27 18.27
C VAL A 134 1.16 11.77 18.39
N GLY A 135 0.60 11.10 19.41
CA GLY A 135 0.79 9.66 19.60
C GLY A 135 0.31 8.84 18.39
N TRP A 136 -0.90 9.13 17.90
CA TRP A 136 -1.46 8.48 16.72
C TRP A 136 -0.77 8.89 15.43
N ALA A 137 -0.33 10.14 15.29
CA ALA A 137 0.45 10.56 14.13
C ALA A 137 1.78 9.81 14.06
N MET A 138 2.47 9.61 15.19
CA MET A 138 3.73 8.84 15.23
C MET A 138 3.52 7.37 14.88
N ALA A 139 2.53 6.71 15.48
CA ALA A 139 2.16 5.33 15.10
C ALA A 139 1.75 5.26 13.62
N GLY A 140 1.02 6.28 13.17
CA GLY A 140 0.55 6.44 11.81
C GLY A 140 1.65 6.66 10.78
N LEU A 141 2.74 7.33 11.13
CA LEU A 141 3.91 7.47 10.25
C LEU A 141 4.54 6.10 9.96
N VAL A 142 4.63 5.23 10.98
CA VAL A 142 5.20 3.88 10.84
C VAL A 142 4.29 3.00 9.99
N VAL A 143 3.00 2.91 10.34
CA VAL A 143 2.01 2.10 9.60
C VAL A 143 1.83 2.63 8.18
N GLY A 144 1.66 3.94 8.04
CA GLY A 144 1.52 4.62 6.76
C GLY A 144 2.75 4.46 5.89
N GLY A 145 3.96 4.55 6.45
CA GLY A 145 5.20 4.31 5.73
C GLY A 145 5.33 2.86 5.24
N ALA A 146 4.97 1.89 6.08
CA ALA A 146 4.97 0.47 5.72
C ALA A 146 3.98 0.18 4.59
N LEU A 147 2.75 0.70 4.67
CA LEU A 147 1.76 0.53 3.60
C LEU A 147 2.10 1.31 2.34
N GLY A 148 2.70 2.49 2.48
CA GLY A 148 3.27 3.25 1.39
C GLY A 148 4.34 2.46 0.64
N LEU A 149 5.19 1.73 1.37
CA LEU A 149 6.17 0.81 0.78
C LEU A 149 5.52 -0.37 0.06
N LEU A 150 4.48 -0.99 0.65
CA LEU A 150 3.74 -2.07 0.00
C LEU A 150 3.07 -1.61 -1.28
N GLY A 151 2.41 -0.45 -1.26
CA GLY A 151 1.81 0.17 -2.43
C GLY A 151 2.84 0.48 -3.51
N ALA A 152 4.00 1.00 -3.11
CA ALA A 152 5.09 1.27 -4.05
C ALA A 152 5.66 -0.02 -4.65
N THR A 153 5.81 -1.07 -3.83
CA THR A 153 6.27 -2.39 -4.26
C THR A 153 5.29 -3.03 -5.25
N PHE A 154 3.99 -2.87 -5.01
CA PHE A 154 2.94 -3.28 -5.93
C PHE A 154 3.05 -2.54 -7.29
N ALA A 155 3.25 -1.21 -7.25
CA ALA A 155 3.31 -0.37 -8.45
C ALA A 155 4.62 -0.49 -9.26
N THR A 156 5.73 -0.87 -8.61
CA THR A 156 7.07 -0.80 -9.23
C THR A 156 7.21 -1.79 -10.40
N ARG A 157 7.61 -1.28 -11.58
CA ARG A 157 7.78 -2.06 -12.83
C ARG A 157 9.24 -2.44 -13.21
N ALA A 158 10.15 -2.75 -12.29
CA ALA A 158 11.48 -3.38 -12.52
C ALA A 158 11.51 -4.93 -12.81
N GLY A 159 11.89 -5.37 -14.01
CA GLY A 159 11.80 -6.79 -14.47
C GLY A 159 12.48 -7.85 -13.57
N GLY A 160 11.91 -9.07 -13.51
CA GLY A 160 12.48 -10.23 -12.80
C GLY A 160 11.43 -11.22 -12.26
N ARG A 161 11.82 -12.50 -12.02
CA ARG A 161 10.91 -13.57 -11.51
C ARG A 161 10.44 -13.34 -10.06
N GLY A 162 11.27 -12.74 -9.20
CA GLY A 162 10.93 -12.46 -7.79
C GLY A 162 9.87 -11.37 -7.60
N ARG A 163 9.65 -10.53 -8.61
CA ARG A 163 8.67 -9.45 -8.58
C ARG A 163 7.23 -9.94 -8.41
N VAL A 164 6.89 -10.98 -9.15
CA VAL A 164 5.50 -11.48 -9.19
C VAL A 164 5.07 -11.91 -7.78
N TRP A 165 5.99 -12.52 -7.04
CA TRP A 165 5.82 -12.82 -5.62
C TRP A 165 5.65 -11.56 -4.79
N MET A 166 6.54 -10.57 -4.92
CA MET A 166 6.46 -9.33 -4.15
C MET A 166 5.17 -8.53 -4.40
N GLN A 167 4.69 -8.47 -5.64
CA GLN A 167 3.43 -7.79 -5.98
C GLN A 167 2.21 -8.51 -5.42
N GLY A 168 2.21 -9.85 -5.50
CA GLY A 168 1.16 -10.66 -4.88
C GLY A 168 1.17 -10.49 -3.37
N ALA A 169 2.33 -10.64 -2.74
CA ALA A 169 2.51 -10.46 -1.31
C ALA A 169 2.11 -9.05 -0.85
N ALA A 170 2.48 -7.99 -1.58
CA ALA A 170 2.15 -6.63 -1.18
C ALA A 170 0.63 -6.37 -1.13
N LEU A 171 -0.12 -6.82 -2.15
CA LEU A 171 -1.57 -6.69 -2.16
C LEU A 171 -2.23 -7.68 -1.19
N GLY A 172 -1.69 -8.89 -1.09
CA GLY A 172 -2.12 -9.90 -0.12
C GLY A 172 -2.00 -9.39 1.31
N THR A 173 -0.88 -8.75 1.66
CA THR A 173 -0.69 -8.12 2.97
C THR A 173 -1.76 -7.09 3.25
N LEU A 174 -2.09 -6.20 2.31
CA LEU A 174 -3.19 -5.23 2.48
C LEU A 174 -4.54 -5.94 2.69
N GLY A 175 -4.87 -6.90 1.83
CA GLY A 175 -6.12 -7.66 1.94
C GLY A 175 -6.25 -8.40 3.27
N GLY A 176 -5.17 -9.03 3.73
CA GLY A 176 -5.12 -9.71 5.02
C GLY A 176 -5.11 -8.76 6.20
N LEU A 177 -4.56 -7.55 6.10
CA LEU A 177 -4.71 -6.53 7.15
C LEU A 177 -6.17 -6.11 7.32
N LEU A 178 -6.93 -5.93 6.22
CA LEU A 178 -8.37 -5.64 6.26
C LEU A 178 -9.17 -6.80 6.89
N MET A 179 -8.84 -8.05 6.54
CA MET A 179 -9.44 -9.23 7.18
C MET A 179 -9.05 -9.37 8.66
N GLY A 180 -7.80 -9.09 9.00
CA GLY A 180 -7.32 -9.19 10.37
C GLY A 180 -7.90 -8.11 11.27
N GLU A 181 -8.07 -6.91 10.72
CA GLU A 181 -8.80 -5.82 11.36
C GLU A 181 -10.27 -6.21 11.57
N SER A 182 -10.97 -6.75 10.57
CA SER A 182 -12.35 -7.20 10.77
C SER A 182 -12.48 -8.27 11.86
N ILE A 183 -11.57 -9.23 11.93
CA ILE A 183 -11.54 -10.24 13.00
C ILE A 183 -11.34 -9.56 14.37
N ALA A 184 -10.40 -8.63 14.48
CA ALA A 184 -10.13 -7.90 15.72
C ALA A 184 -11.37 -7.11 16.18
N LEU A 185 -12.07 -6.48 15.24
CA LEU A 185 -13.27 -5.69 15.50
C LEU A 185 -14.44 -6.59 15.93
N LEU A 186 -14.62 -7.75 15.28
CA LEU A 186 -15.63 -8.73 15.67
C LEU A 186 -15.40 -9.32 17.07
N TRP A 187 -14.15 -9.38 17.55
CA TRP A 187 -13.83 -9.80 18.92
C TRP A 187 -14.13 -8.75 19.98
N VAL A 188 -14.12 -7.46 19.60
CA VAL A 188 -14.19 -6.34 20.54
C VAL A 188 -15.57 -5.68 20.55
N TRP A 189 -16.31 -5.72 19.44
CA TRP A 189 -17.58 -5.03 19.30
C TRP A 189 -18.78 -5.95 19.46
N ASP A 190 -19.65 -5.58 20.41
CA ASP A 190 -20.91 -6.30 20.67
C ASP A 190 -22.13 -5.71 19.97
N GLN A 191 -22.03 -4.49 19.44
CA GLN A 191 -23.15 -3.86 18.72
C GLN A 191 -23.31 -4.47 17.32
N HIS A 192 -24.56 -4.77 16.95
CA HIS A 192 -24.89 -5.46 15.70
C HIS A 192 -24.39 -4.70 14.45
N ASP A 193 -24.61 -3.38 14.42
CA ASP A 193 -24.25 -2.54 13.27
C ASP A 193 -22.72 -2.48 13.04
N LEU A 194 -21.95 -2.46 14.13
CA LEU A 194 -20.49 -2.52 14.11
C LEU A 194 -19.96 -3.86 13.59
N ARG A 195 -20.65 -4.97 13.89
CA ARG A 195 -20.28 -6.29 13.37
C ARG A 195 -20.55 -6.42 11.87
N VAL A 196 -21.62 -5.80 11.36
CA VAL A 196 -21.90 -5.74 9.92
C VAL A 196 -20.77 -5.00 9.20
N MET A 197 -20.33 -3.87 9.71
CA MET A 197 -19.24 -3.09 9.12
C MET A 197 -17.90 -3.83 9.14
N ALA A 198 -17.55 -4.46 10.26
CA ALA A 198 -16.37 -5.32 10.33
C ALA A 198 -16.45 -6.44 9.29
N THR A 199 -17.62 -7.10 9.15
CA THR A 199 -17.81 -8.14 8.13
C THR A 199 -17.61 -7.62 6.71
N LEU A 200 -18.15 -6.44 6.39
CA LEU A 200 -17.96 -5.81 5.08
C LEU A 200 -16.49 -5.47 4.80
N GLU A 201 -15.73 -5.03 5.81
CA GLU A 201 -14.30 -4.79 5.68
C GLU A 201 -13.51 -6.07 5.38
N GLY A 202 -13.81 -7.16 6.10
CA GLY A 202 -13.21 -8.46 5.86
C GLY A 202 -13.54 -9.00 4.46
N LEU A 203 -14.80 -8.87 4.04
CA LEU A 203 -15.24 -9.22 2.69
C LEU A 203 -14.56 -8.34 1.63
N GLY A 204 -14.37 -7.06 1.90
CA GLY A 204 -13.64 -6.12 1.04
C GLY A 204 -12.18 -6.54 0.85
N GLY A 205 -11.50 -6.94 1.94
CA GLY A 205 -10.15 -7.51 1.90
C GLY A 205 -10.08 -8.79 1.07
N ALA A 206 -11.04 -9.70 1.23
CA ALA A 206 -11.13 -10.94 0.45
C ALA A 206 -11.39 -10.68 -1.03
N ALA A 207 -12.36 -9.81 -1.33
CA ALA A 207 -12.70 -9.42 -2.68
C ALA A 207 -11.50 -8.77 -3.37
N LEU A 208 -10.77 -7.88 -2.70
CA LEU A 208 -9.56 -7.24 -3.24
C LEU A 208 -8.54 -8.27 -3.72
N VAL A 209 -8.24 -9.28 -2.90
CA VAL A 209 -7.29 -10.35 -3.26
C VAL A 209 -7.83 -11.21 -4.39
N ALA A 210 -9.11 -11.61 -4.32
CA ALA A 210 -9.75 -12.46 -5.32
C ALA A 210 -9.84 -11.78 -6.70
N PHE A 211 -10.31 -10.53 -6.77
CA PHE A 211 -10.40 -9.78 -8.02
C PHE A 211 -9.01 -9.50 -8.61
N ALA A 212 -8.03 -9.17 -7.77
CA ALA A 212 -6.69 -8.92 -8.26
C ALA A 212 -5.96 -10.20 -8.73
N ALA A 213 -6.40 -11.38 -8.29
CA ALA A 213 -5.90 -12.67 -8.75
C ALA A 213 -6.36 -13.04 -10.16
N VAL A 214 -7.46 -12.44 -10.66
CA VAL A 214 -8.00 -12.74 -11.99
C VAL A 214 -6.97 -12.45 -13.08
N GLY A 215 -6.69 -13.45 -13.92
CA GLY A 215 -5.72 -13.35 -15.01
C GLY A 215 -4.26 -13.23 -14.55
N ARG A 216 -3.95 -13.46 -13.27
CA ARG A 216 -2.58 -13.49 -12.76
C ARG A 216 -1.99 -14.89 -12.76
N SER A 217 -0.66 -14.97 -12.78
CA SER A 217 0.06 -16.24 -12.69
C SER A 217 -0.11 -16.89 -11.31
N TRP A 218 -0.11 -18.22 -11.25
CA TRP A 218 -0.14 -19.02 -10.01
C TRP A 218 0.77 -18.48 -8.89
N ARG A 219 2.02 -18.12 -9.21
CA ARG A 219 2.99 -17.58 -8.24
C ARG A 219 2.52 -16.30 -7.56
N TRP A 220 1.83 -15.43 -8.29
CA TRP A 220 1.25 -14.20 -7.76
C TRP A 220 0.14 -14.54 -6.77
N ILE A 221 -0.73 -15.48 -7.16
CA ILE A 221 -1.88 -15.93 -6.36
C ILE A 221 -1.40 -16.55 -5.05
N VAL A 222 -0.45 -17.49 -5.11
CA VAL A 222 0.13 -18.11 -3.90
C VAL A 222 0.77 -17.08 -2.98
N ALA A 223 1.55 -16.14 -3.53
CA ALA A 223 2.16 -15.08 -2.73
C ALA A 223 1.11 -14.21 -2.02
N ALA A 224 0.04 -13.83 -2.74
CA ALA A 224 -1.03 -13.03 -2.20
C ALA A 224 -1.81 -13.78 -1.10
N LEU A 225 -2.11 -15.06 -1.32
CA LEU A 225 -2.82 -15.89 -0.35
C LEU A 225 -1.99 -16.13 0.92
N ILE A 226 -0.70 -16.46 0.79
CA ILE A 226 0.18 -16.65 1.94
C ILE A 226 0.31 -15.35 2.74
N ALA A 227 0.57 -14.23 2.06
CA ALA A 227 0.69 -12.94 2.73
C ALA A 227 -0.62 -12.54 3.42
N ALA A 228 -1.76 -12.71 2.74
CA ALA A 228 -3.07 -12.40 3.30
C ALA A 228 -3.39 -13.28 4.52
N ALA A 229 -3.16 -14.60 4.44
CA ALA A 229 -3.40 -15.51 5.55
C ALA A 229 -2.51 -15.18 6.76
N ALA A 230 -1.21 -14.93 6.51
CA ALA A 230 -0.28 -14.56 7.55
C ALA A 230 -0.69 -13.24 8.24
N THR A 231 -1.01 -12.21 7.47
CA THR A 231 -1.37 -10.90 8.04
C THR A 231 -2.73 -10.90 8.68
N ALA A 232 -3.73 -11.60 8.13
CA ALA A 232 -5.05 -11.77 8.74
C ALA A 232 -4.99 -12.50 10.09
N THR A 233 -4.03 -13.41 10.26
CA THR A 233 -3.82 -14.14 11.52
C THR A 233 -3.08 -13.28 12.55
N VAL A 234 -2.03 -12.56 12.13
CA VAL A 234 -1.15 -11.82 13.03
C VAL A 234 -1.75 -10.48 13.45
N ALA A 235 -2.43 -9.77 12.53
CA ALA A 235 -2.98 -8.45 12.79
C ALA A 235 -3.91 -8.38 14.01
N PRO A 236 -4.90 -9.27 14.22
CA PRO A 236 -5.75 -9.20 15.41
C PRO A 236 -4.98 -9.44 16.71
N ILE A 237 -3.97 -10.32 16.69
CA ILE A 237 -3.10 -10.58 17.84
C ILE A 237 -2.28 -9.33 18.17
N VAL A 238 -1.65 -8.71 17.18
CA VAL A 238 -0.87 -7.49 17.38
C VAL A 238 -1.76 -6.34 17.85
N THR A 239 -2.94 -6.18 17.25
CA THR A 239 -3.92 -5.15 17.63
C THR A 239 -4.38 -5.33 19.08
N THR A 240 -4.68 -6.55 19.52
CA THR A 240 -5.06 -6.83 20.91
C THR A 240 -3.91 -6.60 21.88
N MET A 241 -2.68 -7.00 21.54
CA MET A 241 -1.48 -6.74 22.36
C MET A 241 -1.19 -5.24 22.50
N VAL A 242 -1.28 -4.49 21.41
CA VAL A 242 -1.09 -3.03 21.41
C VAL A 242 -2.17 -2.36 22.27
N ARG A 243 -3.42 -2.77 22.12
CA ARG A 243 -4.54 -2.28 22.93
C ARG A 243 -4.31 -2.55 24.42
N GLU A 244 -3.89 -3.75 24.77
CA GLU A 244 -3.56 -4.12 26.16
C GLU A 244 -2.37 -3.31 26.71
N ALA A 245 -1.31 -3.13 25.92
CA ALA A 245 -0.17 -2.29 26.32
C ALA A 245 -0.60 -0.84 26.55
N LEU A 246 -1.49 -0.31 25.72
CA LEU A 246 -2.06 1.03 25.87
C LEU A 246 -2.95 1.14 27.12
N ARG A 247 -3.75 0.13 27.45
CA ARG A 247 -4.52 0.09 28.72
C ARG A 247 -3.60 0.16 29.93
N ARG A 248 -2.50 -0.60 29.93
CA ARG A 248 -1.54 -0.65 31.05
C ARG A 248 -0.87 0.69 31.34
N ILE A 249 -0.70 1.55 30.33
CA ILE A 249 -0.16 2.91 30.51
C ILE A 249 -1.25 3.96 30.79
N GLY A 250 -2.46 3.52 31.15
CA GLY A 250 -3.57 4.39 31.57
C GLY A 250 -4.36 5.00 30.42
N TRP A 251 -4.31 4.42 29.22
CA TRP A 251 -5.07 4.92 28.08
C TRP A 251 -6.53 4.42 28.14
N ALA A 252 -7.41 5.30 28.65
CA ALA A 252 -8.82 5.00 28.91
C ALA A 252 -9.70 4.71 27.67
N GLY A 253 -9.14 4.82 26.45
CA GLY A 253 -9.82 4.55 25.18
C GLY A 253 -9.30 3.33 24.42
N ALA A 254 -8.37 2.56 25.00
CA ALA A 254 -7.90 1.30 24.45
C ALA A 254 -8.88 0.17 24.78
#